data_AF-A0A175RUE6-F1
#
_entry.id   AF-A0A175RUE6-F1
#
_cell.length_a   1.000
_cell.length_b   1.000
_cell.length_c   1.000
_cell.angle_alpha   90.00
_cell.angle_beta   90.00
_cell.angle_gamma   90.00
#
_symmetry.space_group_name_H-M   'P 1'
#
loop_
_entity.id
_entity.type
_entity.pdbx_description
1 polymer ?
#
loop_
_entity_poly.entity_id
_entity_poly.type
_entity_poly.pdbx_seq_one_letter_code
_entity_poly.pdbx_strand_id
1 'polypeptide(L)'
;MSVPIWCRSTDQRLEDLTWSSWGGSRALATGVFTDNPCDCAGGTVTTYPVAVRFDDPTPVGTVQRYGRLSITFASDRPAWAVRPTMHFLWGDLGFLSDQTRP
;
A
#
# COMPACT_ATOMS: atom_id res chain seq x y z
N MET A 1 0.69 -12.34 -4.32
CA MET A 1 1.60 -11.85 -3.25
C MET A 1 0.85 -10.77 -2.49
N SER A 2 0.96 -10.73 -1.16
CA SER A 2 0.32 -9.68 -0.36
C SER A 2 1.33 -8.81 0.40
N VAL A 3 1.06 -7.50 0.49
CA VAL A 3 1.86 -6.53 1.25
C VAL A 3 0.96 -5.85 2.29
N PRO A 4 1.26 -5.96 3.60
CA PRO A 4 0.47 -5.29 4.63
C PRO A 4 0.77 -3.79 4.67
N ILE A 5 -0.26 -2.98 4.88
CA ILE A 5 -0.14 -1.53 5.05
C ILE A 5 -0.59 -1.19 6.47
N TRP A 6 0.29 -0.59 7.27
CA TRP A 6 0.01 -0.35 8.68
C TRP A 6 -0.37 1.09 8.95
N CYS A 7 -1.40 1.28 9.78
CA CYS A 7 -1.46 2.28 10.84
C CYS A 7 -2.67 1.97 11.73
N ARG A 8 -2.46 1.27 12.86
CA ARG A 8 -3.51 0.94 13.87
C ARG A 8 -4.80 0.24 13.39
N SER A 9 -4.95 -0.06 12.09
CA SER A 9 -5.95 -0.93 11.49
C SER A 9 -5.23 -2.12 10.83
N THR A 10 -5.35 -3.29 11.42
CA THR A 10 -4.71 -4.55 10.99
C THR A 10 -5.21 -5.13 9.66
N ASP A 11 -6.04 -4.38 8.94
CA ASP A 11 -7.04 -4.96 8.04
C ASP A 11 -6.94 -4.45 6.60
N GLN A 12 -6.02 -3.51 6.32
CA GLN A 12 -5.76 -3.03 4.96
C GLN A 12 -4.62 -3.82 4.30
N ARG A 13 -4.88 -4.35 3.11
CA ARG A 13 -3.94 -5.23 2.41
C ARG A 13 -3.81 -4.84 0.95
N LEU A 14 -2.61 -4.97 0.43
CA LEU A 14 -2.37 -4.95 -1.00
C LEU A 14 -2.21 -6.40 -1.47
N GLU A 15 -3.06 -6.84 -2.38
CA GLU A 15 -3.23 -8.23 -2.81
C GLU A 15 -3.18 -8.34 -4.33
N ASP A 16 -3.06 -9.57 -4.84
CA ASP A 16 -3.06 -9.90 -6.27
C ASP A 16 -2.10 -9.09 -7.14
N LEU A 17 -0.92 -8.78 -6.58
CA LEU A 17 0.08 -8.00 -7.28
C LEU A 17 0.64 -8.71 -8.50
N THR A 18 0.48 -8.06 -9.66
CA THR A 18 1.10 -8.40 -10.93
C THR A 18 2.20 -7.39 -11.23
N TRP A 19 3.45 -7.84 -11.16
CA TRP A 19 4.63 -6.99 -11.35
C TRP A 19 4.91 -6.78 -12.84
N SER A 20 5.03 -5.52 -13.25
CA SER A 20 5.58 -5.16 -14.56
C SER A 20 7.09 -4.92 -14.50
N SER A 21 7.62 -4.54 -13.33
CA SER A 21 9.05 -4.47 -13.07
C SER A 21 9.36 -4.68 -11.59
N TRP A 22 10.48 -5.33 -11.29
CA TRP A 22 10.98 -5.53 -9.92
C TRP A 22 12.49 -5.32 -9.86
N GLY A 23 12.97 -4.67 -8.81
CA GLY A 23 14.40 -4.39 -8.60
C GLY A 23 14.89 -3.04 -9.16
N GLY A 24 16.13 -2.67 -8.83
CA GLY A 24 16.72 -1.39 -9.24
C GLY A 24 16.13 -0.18 -8.50
N SER A 25 16.03 0.96 -9.20
CA SER A 25 15.58 2.23 -8.61
C SER A 25 14.08 2.28 -8.27
N ARG A 26 13.26 1.41 -8.89
CA ARG A 26 11.82 1.35 -8.69
C ARG A 26 11.23 -0.02 -9.02
N ALA A 27 10.16 -0.41 -8.34
CA ALA A 27 9.34 -1.56 -8.71
C ALA A 27 7.90 -1.12 -9.02
N LEU A 28 7.26 -1.76 -9.98
CA LEU A 28 5.95 -1.40 -10.51
C LEU A 28 5.05 -2.63 -10.56
N ALA A 29 3.82 -2.47 -10.07
CA ALA A 29 2.79 -3.50 -10.13
C ALA A 29 1.40 -2.90 -10.30
N THR A 30 0.45 -3.73 -10.69
CA THR A 30 -0.97 -3.51 -10.49
C THR A 30 -1.50 -4.55 -9.52
N GLY A 31 -2.54 -4.23 -8.76
CA GLY A 31 -3.15 -5.18 -7.83
C GLY A 31 -4.45 -4.67 -7.26
N VAL A 32 -4.83 -5.24 -6.12
CA VAL A 32 -6.06 -4.92 -5.40
C VAL A 32 -5.70 -4.38 -4.03
N PHE A 33 -6.24 -3.21 -3.69
CA PHE A 33 -6.22 -2.69 -2.33
C PHE A 33 -7.52 -3.12 -1.64
N THR A 34 -7.38 -3.88 -0.57
CA THR A 34 -8.48 -4.37 0.26
C THR A 34 -8.61 -3.44 1.46
N ASP A 35 -9.72 -2.71 1.55
CA ASP A 35 -10.11 -1.93 2.72
C ASP A 35 -11.08 -2.75 3.55
N ASN A 36 -10.60 -3.31 4.66
CA ASN A 36 -11.45 -3.93 5.65
C ASN A 36 -11.49 -3.00 6.87
N PRO A 37 -12.59 -2.27 7.10
CA PRO A 37 -12.76 -1.51 8.34
C PRO A 37 -12.84 -2.53 9.48
N CYS A 38 -12.10 -2.32 10.57
CA CYS A 38 -12.02 -3.20 11.76
C CYS A 38 -13.36 -3.41 12.50
N ASP A 39 -14.38 -3.94 11.82
CA ASP A 39 -15.65 -4.39 12.36
C ASP A 39 -15.72 -5.91 12.15
N CYS A 40 -15.27 -6.65 13.16
CA CYS A 40 -15.33 -8.11 13.22
C CYS A 40 -16.77 -8.67 13.26
N ALA A 41 -17.82 -7.85 13.10
CA ALA A 41 -19.23 -8.25 13.19
C ALA A 41 -20.11 -7.78 12.01
N GLY A 42 -19.59 -7.06 10.99
CA GLY A 42 -20.43 -6.58 9.89
C GLY A 42 -19.76 -5.76 8.79
N GLY A 43 -18.44 -5.53 8.84
CA GLY A 43 -17.74 -4.72 7.85
C GLY A 43 -17.80 -5.34 6.45
N THR A 44 -18.19 -4.56 5.44
CA THR A 44 -18.05 -4.97 4.05
C THR A 44 -16.60 -4.75 3.61
N VAL A 45 -15.91 -5.84 3.30
CA VAL A 45 -14.60 -5.78 2.64
C VAL A 45 -14.80 -5.12 1.27
N THR A 46 -14.20 -3.95 1.07
CA THR A 46 -14.26 -3.25 -0.22
C THR A 46 -12.90 -3.31 -0.90
N THR A 47 -12.89 -3.76 -2.14
CA THR A 47 -11.67 -3.92 -2.93
C THR A 47 -11.59 -2.83 -3.99
N TYR A 48 -10.38 -2.34 -4.23
CA TYR A 48 -10.11 -1.26 -5.17
C TYR A 48 -8.97 -1.64 -6.10
N PRO A 49 -9.13 -1.57 -7.43
CA PRO A 49 -8.03 -1.77 -8.36
C PRO A 49 -7.02 -0.62 -8.23
N VAL A 50 -5.74 -0.97 -8.09
CA VAL A 50 -4.67 -0.01 -7.84
C VAL A 50 -3.45 -0.23 -8.70
N ALA A 51 -2.79 0.86 -9.07
CA ALA A 51 -1.42 0.86 -9.55
C ALA A 51 -0.47 1.13 -8.37
N VAL A 52 0.62 0.37 -8.32
CA VAL A 52 1.55 0.32 -7.20
C VAL A 52 2.94 0.65 -7.70
N ARG A 53 3.61 1.56 -6.98
CA ARG A 53 5.01 1.92 -7.24
C ARG A 53 5.79 1.90 -5.95
N PHE A 54 6.90 1.18 -5.96
CA PHE A 54 7.92 1.27 -4.92
C PHE A 54 9.10 2.08 -5.43
N ASP A 55 9.61 2.98 -4.61
CA ASP A 55 10.77 3.83 -4.90
C ASP A 55 11.67 3.95 -3.67
N ASP A 56 12.73 4.75 -3.81
CA ASP A 56 13.68 5.09 -2.76
C ASP A 56 14.38 3.85 -2.17
N PRO A 57 15.07 3.04 -3.00
CA PRO A 57 15.77 1.87 -2.52
C PRO A 57 16.92 2.30 -1.61
N THR A 58 16.87 1.82 -0.37
CA THR A 58 17.91 2.00 0.63
C THR A 58 18.58 0.66 0.90
N PRO A 59 19.93 0.59 0.92
CA PRO A 59 20.65 -0.62 1.31
C PRO A 59 20.36 -0.98 2.76
N VAL A 60 19.97 -2.24 3.01
CA VAL A 60 19.75 -2.80 4.35
C VAL A 60 20.48 -4.13 4.45
N GLY A 61 21.69 -4.10 4.99
CA GLY A 61 22.59 -5.25 4.96
C GLY A 61 22.97 -5.60 3.51
N THR A 62 22.65 -6.82 3.08
CA THR A 62 22.95 -7.31 1.72
C THR A 62 21.78 -7.17 0.74
N VAL A 63 20.64 -6.64 1.18
CA VAL A 63 19.44 -6.48 0.35
C VAL A 63 19.10 -5.00 0.14
N GLN A 64 18.30 -4.73 -0.89
CA GLN A 64 17.70 -3.41 -1.12
C GLN A 64 16.28 -3.41 -0.58
N ARG A 65 15.92 -2.36 0.17
CA ARG A 65 14.56 -2.14 0.63
C ARG A 65 14.05 -0.82 0.09
N TYR A 66 12.86 -0.84 -0.52
CA TYR A 66 12.19 0.38 -0.93
C TYR A 66 11.67 1.17 0.30
N GLY A 67 12.01 2.45 0.37
CA GLY A 67 11.60 3.36 1.43
C GLY A 67 10.24 4.00 1.21
N ARG A 68 9.72 3.99 -0.03
CA ARG A 68 8.44 4.59 -0.39
C ARG A 68 7.56 3.63 -1.18
N LEU A 69 6.31 3.53 -0.79
CA LEU A 69 5.23 2.87 -1.51
C LEU A 69 4.21 3.93 -1.94
N SER A 70 3.85 3.94 -3.21
CA SER A 70 2.77 4.76 -3.76
C SER A 70 1.66 3.85 -4.27
N ILE A 71 0.43 4.12 -3.86
CA ILE A 71 -0.77 3.42 -4.31
C ILE A 71 -1.66 4.42 -5.01
N THR A 72 -1.95 4.17 -6.28
CA THR A 72 -2.84 5.01 -7.09
C THR A 72 -4.12 4.25 -7.37
N PHE A 73 -5.23 4.78 -6.88
CA PHE A 73 -6.57 4.26 -7.14
C PHE A 73 -7.00 4.63 -8.56
N ALA A 74 -7.42 3.63 -9.34
CA ALA A 74 -7.69 3.83 -10.78
C ALA A 74 -9.01 4.57 -11.06
N SER A 75 -10.08 4.21 -10.36
CA SER A 75 -11.43 4.76 -10.56
C SER A 75 -12.07 5.13 -9.23
N ASP A 76 -12.28 4.14 -8.36
CA ASP A 76 -12.84 4.30 -7.02
C ASP A 76 -11.76 4.21 -5.96
N ARG A 77 -12.01 4.84 -4.82
CA ARG A 77 -11.09 4.85 -3.67
C ARG A 77 -11.87 4.85 -2.35
N PRO A 78 -11.26 4.37 -1.26
CA PRO A 78 -11.84 4.52 0.06
C PRO A 78 -12.13 5.98 0.41
N ALA A 79 -13.19 6.24 1.15
CA ALA A 79 -13.57 7.61 1.55
C ALA A 79 -12.48 8.33 2.36
N TRP A 80 -11.65 7.57 3.09
CA TRP A 80 -10.53 8.11 3.86
C TRP A 80 -9.32 8.48 2.99
N ALA A 81 -9.20 7.95 1.78
CA ALA A 81 -8.08 8.24 0.88
C ALA A 81 -8.33 9.62 0.25
N VAL A 82 -7.82 10.70 0.87
CA VAL A 82 -8.13 12.07 0.42
C VAL A 82 -7.48 12.43 -0.91
N ARG A 83 -6.46 11.68 -1.36
CA ARG A 83 -5.81 11.82 -2.68
C ARG A 83 -5.98 10.56 -3.54
N PRO A 84 -6.00 10.66 -4.89
CA PRO A 84 -6.00 9.50 -5.78
C PRO A 84 -4.73 8.65 -5.64
N THR A 85 -3.60 9.30 -5.39
CA THR A 85 -2.33 8.64 -5.06
C THR A 85 -2.01 8.86 -3.59
N MET A 86 -1.90 7.77 -2.86
CA MET A 86 -1.50 7.70 -1.47
C MET A 86 -0.02 7.33 -1.39
N HIS A 87 0.72 7.96 -0.49
CA HIS A 87 2.11 7.63 -0.22
C HIS A 87 2.24 7.03 1.17
N PHE A 88 3.06 5.99 1.23
CA PHE A 88 3.41 5.30 2.45
C PHE A 88 4.92 5.29 2.57
N LEU A 89 5.41 5.62 3.75
CA LEU A 89 6.83 5.65 4.05
C LEU A 89 7.19 4.46 4.93
N TRP A 90 8.37 3.90 4.70
CA TRP A 90 8.89 2.85 5.54
C TRP A 90 9.21 3.40 6.93
N GLY A 91 8.63 2.79 7.97
CA GLY A 91 8.95 3.02 9.38
C GLY A 91 9.20 1.71 10.13
N ASP A 92 9.28 1.78 11.46
CA ASP A 92 9.62 0.64 12.32
C ASP A 92 8.61 -0.52 12.23
N LEU A 93 7.36 -0.21 11.86
CA LEU A 93 6.25 -1.16 11.74
C LEU A 93 5.91 -1.51 10.27
N GLY A 94 6.75 -1.11 9.32
CA GLY A 94 6.51 -1.27 7.88
C GLY A 94 6.02 0.02 7.21
N PHE A 95 5.22 -0.11 6.14
CA PHE A 95 4.72 1.05 5.41
C PHE A 95 3.58 1.75 6.16
N LEU A 96 3.82 3.00 6.53
CA LEU A 96 2.88 3.88 7.22
C LEU A 96 2.40 4.98 6.28
N SER A 97 1.09 5.25 6.28
CA SER A 97 0.50 6.33 5.48
C SER A 97 1.10 7.68 5.87
N ASP A 98 1.40 8.52 4.87
CA ASP A 98 1.81 9.91 5.09
C ASP A 98 0.65 10.83 5.50
N GLN A 99 -0.57 10.29 5.60
CA GLN A 99 -1.76 11.05 5.96
C GLN A 99 -2.14 10.89 7.42
N THR A 100 -2.45 12.02 8.04
CA THR A 100 -3.19 12.06 9.29
C THR A 100 -4.67 11.86 8.99
N ARG A 101 -5.30 10.84 9.58
CA ARG A 101 -6.76 10.75 9.63
C ARG A 101 -7.28 11.98 10.41
N PRO A 102 -8.28 12.72 9.91
CA PRO A 102 -8.91 13.78 10.69
C PRO A 102 -9.55 13.24 11.98
#